data_AF-A0A7J7SNN6-F1
#
_entry.id   AF-A0A7J7SNN6-F1
#
_cell.length_a   1.000
_cell.length_b   1.000
_cell.length_c   1.000
_cell.angle_alpha   90.00
_cell.angle_beta   90.00
_cell.angle_gamma   90.00
#
_symmetry.space_group_name_H-M   'P 1'
#
loop_
_entity.id
_entity.type
_entity.pdbx_description
1 polymer ?
#
loop_
_entity_poly.entity_id
_entity_poly.type
_entity_poly.pdbx_seq_one_letter_code
_entity_poly.pdbx_strand_id
1 'polypeptide(L)'
;MVRELILILQALGLLRPALGTLASRLLWELHAKVSELLPSLPPGSLQPLLSHPLDAPRWEALESLCQSLGDQYCCRRCLLLKRLDLTISAFHWSDRAEAKGEAMKAVLIPIRETLTPESDVSIAHILAARADLSRLVPATSKAARRGTSCAINKAPGTQFETSSLYLLPIQHPRPVIGKLRLESHMRLFGPLSF
;
A
#
# COMPACT_ATOMS: atom_id res chain seq x y z
N MET A 1 -15.61 -6.40 8.43
CA MET A 1 -16.94 -5.74 8.41
C MET A 1 -17.23 -4.92 9.68
N VAL A 2 -17.10 -5.45 10.90
CA VAL A 2 -17.44 -4.71 12.13
C VAL A 2 -16.45 -3.57 12.43
N ARG A 3 -15.15 -3.77 12.14
CA ARG A 3 -14.11 -2.77 12.40
C ARG A 3 -14.25 -1.55 11.50
N GLU A 4 -14.47 -1.77 10.21
CA GLU A 4 -14.59 -0.74 9.19
C GLU A 4 -15.81 0.15 9.47
N LEU A 5 -16.93 -0.45 9.84
CA LEU A 5 -18.12 0.29 10.25
C LEU A 5 -17.85 1.19 11.47
N ILE A 6 -17.16 0.68 12.49
CA ILE A 6 -16.78 1.48 13.67
C ILE A 6 -15.91 2.66 13.27
N LEU A 7 -14.92 2.44 12.40
CA LEU A 7 -14.03 3.49 11.93
C LEU A 7 -14.78 4.57 11.15
N ILE A 8 -15.76 4.18 10.31
CA ILE A 8 -16.62 5.12 9.59
C ILE A 8 -17.44 5.95 10.57
N LEU A 9 -18.08 5.32 11.56
CA LEU A 9 -18.87 6.03 12.57
C LEU A 9 -18.01 7.02 13.36
N GLN A 10 -16.81 6.61 13.79
CA GLN A 10 -15.86 7.49 14.47
C GLN A 10 -15.43 8.67 13.59
N ALA A 11 -15.12 8.42 12.31
CA ALA A 11 -14.72 9.46 11.37
C ALA A 11 -15.84 10.47 11.10
N LEU A 12 -17.10 10.02 11.11
CA LEU A 12 -18.29 10.86 10.92
C LEU A 12 -18.82 11.46 12.22
N GLY A 13 -18.19 11.19 13.37
CA GLY A 13 -18.66 11.65 14.68
C GLY A 13 -20.01 11.06 15.10
N LEU A 14 -20.39 9.91 14.55
CA LEU A 14 -21.63 9.21 14.85
C LEU A 14 -21.48 8.27 16.05
N LEU A 15 -22.56 8.15 16.82
CA LEU A 15 -22.61 7.24 17.96
C LEU A 15 -22.64 5.78 17.49
N ARG A 16 -22.12 4.89 18.36
CA ARG A 16 -22.19 3.45 18.09
C ARG A 16 -23.66 2.99 18.16
N PRO A 17 -24.14 2.25 17.16
CA PRO A 17 -25.53 1.78 17.16
C PRO A 17 -25.79 0.84 18.33
N ALA A 18 -27.01 0.92 18.88
CA ALA A 18 -27.48 -0.02 19.89
C ALA A 18 -27.65 -1.42 19.29
N LEU A 19 -27.56 -2.46 20.12
CA LEU A 19 -27.82 -3.83 19.70
C LEU A 19 -29.25 -3.94 19.14
N GLY A 20 -29.40 -4.49 17.94
CA GLY A 20 -30.70 -4.59 17.25
C GLY A 20 -31.08 -3.38 16.39
N THR A 21 -30.20 -2.39 16.22
CA THR A 21 -30.44 -1.29 15.26
C THR A 21 -30.58 -1.85 13.85
N LEU A 22 -31.66 -1.47 13.15
CA LEU A 22 -31.89 -1.87 11.75
C LEU A 22 -30.79 -1.32 10.84
N ALA A 23 -30.27 -2.18 9.96
CA ALA A 23 -29.22 -1.80 9.01
C ALA A 23 -29.66 -0.64 8.09
N SER A 24 -30.92 -0.61 7.67
CA SER A 24 -31.49 0.47 6.85
C SER A 24 -31.43 1.83 7.56
N ARG A 25 -31.77 1.87 8.86
CA ARG A 25 -31.69 3.08 9.67
C ARG A 25 -30.25 3.57 9.78
N LEU A 26 -29.33 2.66 10.04
CA LEU A 26 -27.91 2.99 10.16
C LEU A 26 -27.35 3.53 8.83
N LEU A 27 -27.70 2.91 7.70
CA LEU A 27 -27.31 3.38 6.37
C LEU A 27 -27.90 4.75 6.06
N TRP A 28 -29.13 5.02 6.49
CA TRP A 28 -29.75 6.33 6.35
C TRP A 28 -29.00 7.39 7.18
N GLU A 29 -28.66 7.10 8.44
CA GLU A 29 -27.92 8.02 9.31
C GLU A 29 -26.51 8.32 8.76
N LEU A 30 -25.84 7.30 8.24
CA LEU A 30 -24.57 7.46 7.52
C LEU A 30 -24.72 8.35 6.29
N HIS A 31 -25.69 8.05 5.43
CA HIS A 31 -25.95 8.82 4.21
C HIS A 31 -26.26 10.29 4.53
N ALA A 32 -27.09 10.54 5.55
CA ALA A 32 -27.44 11.89 6.00
C ALA A 32 -26.19 12.66 6.45
N LYS A 33 -25.33 12.06 7.28
CA LYS A 33 -24.09 12.73 7.71
C LYS A 33 -23.08 12.94 6.60
N VAL A 34 -22.91 11.98 5.71
CA VAL A 34 -22.04 12.17 4.53
C VAL A 34 -22.57 13.31 3.66
N SER A 35 -23.88 13.36 3.43
CA SER A 35 -24.52 14.42 2.63
C SER A 35 -24.39 15.80 3.26
N GLU A 36 -24.43 15.89 4.60
CA GLU A 36 -24.21 17.13 5.36
C GLU A 36 -22.77 17.64 5.24
N LEU A 37 -21.78 16.72 5.28
CA LEU A 37 -20.37 17.07 5.25
C LEU A 37 -19.84 17.31 3.83
N LEU A 38 -20.43 16.69 2.81
CA LEU A 38 -19.98 16.75 1.42
C LEU A 38 -19.74 18.18 0.90
N PRO A 39 -20.62 19.18 1.16
CA PRO A 39 -20.42 20.55 0.67
C PRO A 39 -19.25 21.29 1.32
N SER A 40 -18.77 20.82 2.48
CA SER A 40 -17.61 21.42 3.16
C SER A 40 -16.26 21.03 2.54
N LEU A 41 -16.25 20.01 1.67
CA LEU A 41 -15.04 19.51 1.05
C LEU A 41 -14.68 20.31 -0.22
N PRO A 42 -13.38 20.43 -0.54
CA PRO A 42 -12.96 21.05 -1.79
C PRO A 42 -13.58 20.33 -3.01
N PRO A 43 -13.93 21.06 -4.08
CA PRO A 43 -14.50 20.47 -5.28
C PRO A 43 -13.58 19.39 -5.86
N GLY A 44 -14.17 18.29 -6.34
CA GLY A 44 -13.43 17.16 -6.90
C GLY A 44 -12.86 16.19 -5.85
N SER A 45 -12.98 16.48 -4.55
CA SER A 45 -12.36 15.67 -3.49
C SER A 45 -12.93 14.26 -3.35
N LEU A 46 -14.16 13.97 -3.79
CA LEU A 46 -14.77 12.64 -3.70
C LEU A 46 -15.27 12.14 -5.06
N GLN A 47 -14.63 12.55 -6.16
CA GLN A 47 -14.99 12.02 -7.47
C GLN A 47 -14.73 10.51 -7.52
N PRO A 48 -15.76 9.67 -7.75
CA PRO A 48 -15.60 8.23 -7.84
C PRO A 48 -14.84 7.87 -9.11
N LEU A 49 -14.03 6.81 -9.05
CA LEU A 49 -13.38 6.26 -10.24
C LEU A 49 -14.41 5.61 -11.18
N LEU A 50 -15.39 4.92 -10.60
CA LEU A 50 -16.52 4.33 -11.33
C LEU A 50 -17.71 5.30 -11.28
N SER A 51 -17.91 6.04 -12.37
CA SER A 51 -19.00 7.02 -12.49
C SER A 51 -20.27 6.47 -13.13
N HIS A 52 -20.20 5.27 -13.72
CA HIS A 52 -21.32 4.67 -14.46
C HIS A 52 -22.07 3.67 -13.56
N PRO A 53 -23.42 3.65 -13.62
CA PRO A 53 -24.19 2.65 -12.91
C PRO A 53 -23.86 1.25 -13.44
N LEU A 54 -23.76 0.30 -12.51
CA LEU A 54 -23.51 -1.10 -12.78
C LEU A 54 -24.85 -1.83 -12.86
N ASP A 55 -25.17 -2.35 -14.04
CA ASP A 55 -26.26 -3.30 -14.25
C ASP A 55 -25.79 -4.72 -13.89
N ALA A 56 -26.72 -5.68 -13.84
CA ALA A 56 -26.41 -7.07 -13.50
C ALA A 56 -25.22 -7.67 -14.28
N PRO A 57 -25.15 -7.58 -15.64
CA PRO A 57 -24.01 -8.15 -16.36
C PRO A 57 -22.69 -7.43 -16.07
N ARG A 58 -22.69 -6.12 -15.79
CA ARG A 58 -21.47 -5.40 -15.38
C ARG A 58 -21.01 -5.78 -13.97
N TRP A 59 -21.95 -6.08 -13.06
CA TRP A 59 -21.60 -6.60 -11.74
C TRP A 59 -20.89 -7.95 -11.84
N GLU A 60 -21.43 -8.88 -12.63
CA GLU A 60 -20.81 -10.19 -12.87
C GLU A 60 -19.42 -10.05 -13.53
N ALA A 61 -19.31 -9.17 -14.53
CA ALA A 61 -18.03 -8.88 -15.17
C ALA A 61 -17.01 -8.28 -14.19
N LEU A 62 -17.44 -7.37 -13.31
CA LEU A 62 -16.59 -6.76 -12.29
C LEU A 62 -16.12 -7.79 -11.25
N GLU A 63 -17.01 -8.68 -10.81
CA GLU A 63 -16.68 -9.79 -9.91
C GLU A 63 -15.64 -10.72 -10.54
N SER A 64 -15.86 -11.12 -11.79
CA SER A 64 -14.92 -11.96 -12.56
C SER A 64 -13.55 -11.30 -12.70
N LEU A 65 -13.52 -9.99 -13.02
CA LEU A 65 -12.28 -9.23 -13.13
C LEU A 65 -11.56 -9.12 -11.78
N CYS A 66 -12.30 -8.85 -10.70
CA CYS A 66 -11.75 -8.76 -9.36
C CYS A 66 -11.09 -10.08 -8.95
N GLN A 67 -11.74 -11.21 -9.24
CA GLN A 67 -11.18 -12.54 -8.97
C GLN A 67 -9.93 -12.80 -9.79
N SER A 68 -9.99 -12.60 -11.12
CA SER A 68 -8.85 -12.85 -12.01
C SER A 68 -7.62 -12.00 -11.64
N LEU A 69 -7.81 -10.72 -11.36
CA LEU A 69 -6.74 -9.84 -10.92
C LEU A 69 -6.21 -10.21 -9.52
N GLY A 70 -7.10 -10.64 -8.62
CA GLY A 70 -6.73 -11.18 -7.32
C GLY A 70 -5.80 -12.38 -7.44
N ASP A 71 -6.14 -13.34 -8.30
CA ASP A 71 -5.35 -14.55 -8.54
C ASP A 71 -3.97 -14.22 -9.16
N GLN A 72 -3.95 -13.33 -10.16
CA GLN A 72 -2.70 -12.87 -10.78
C GLN A 72 -1.80 -12.16 -9.76
N TYR A 73 -2.38 -11.29 -8.93
CA TYR A 73 -1.64 -10.55 -7.91
C TYR A 73 -1.11 -11.49 -6.83
N CYS A 74 -1.90 -12.47 -6.40
CA CYS A 74 -1.49 -13.52 -5.47
C CYS A 74 -0.30 -14.31 -6.03
N CYS A 75 -0.38 -14.79 -7.27
CA CYS A 75 0.72 -15.48 -7.94
C CYS A 75 2.00 -14.65 -7.97
N ARG A 76 1.89 -13.36 -8.32
CA ARG A 76 3.03 -12.44 -8.34
C ARG A 76 3.63 -12.22 -6.95
N ARG A 77 2.80 -12.14 -5.90
CA ARG A 77 3.26 -12.04 -4.51
C ARG A 77 3.95 -13.31 -4.04
N CYS A 78 3.42 -14.49 -4.37
CA CYS A 78 4.08 -15.77 -4.10
C CYS A 78 5.51 -15.79 -4.67
N LEU A 79 5.67 -15.37 -5.93
CA LEU A 79 6.99 -15.29 -6.56
C LEU A 79 7.92 -14.33 -5.81
N LEU A 80 7.44 -13.13 -5.47
CA LEU A 80 8.24 -12.13 -4.74
C LEU A 80 8.64 -12.62 -3.36
N LEU A 81 7.74 -13.26 -2.62
CA LEU A 81 8.02 -13.85 -1.32
C LEU A 81 9.02 -14.98 -1.42
N LYS A 82 8.89 -15.87 -2.41
CA LYS A 82 9.86 -16.93 -2.65
C LYS A 82 11.24 -16.37 -3.00
N ARG A 83 11.29 -15.31 -3.81
CA ARG A 83 12.54 -14.62 -4.14
C ARG A 83 13.17 -13.98 -2.91
N LEU A 84 12.37 -13.39 -2.04
CA LEU A 84 12.83 -12.87 -0.74
C LEU A 84 13.45 -14.01 0.09
N ASP A 85 12.75 -15.14 0.22
CA ASP A 85 13.23 -16.30 0.98
C ASP A 85 14.58 -16.80 0.46
N LEU A 86 14.70 -16.97 -0.86
CA LEU A 86 15.96 -17.37 -1.49
C LEU A 86 17.08 -16.34 -1.27
N THR A 87 16.76 -15.05 -1.28
CA THR A 87 17.74 -13.99 -1.00
C THR A 87 18.22 -14.07 0.45
N ILE A 88 17.32 -14.34 1.40
CA ILE A 88 17.67 -14.53 2.82
C ILE A 88 18.55 -15.78 2.98
N SER A 89 18.22 -16.89 2.32
CA SER A 89 19.01 -18.12 2.35
C SER A 89 20.41 -17.94 1.77
N ALA A 90 20.56 -17.17 0.69
CA ALA A 90 21.85 -16.95 0.02
C ALA A 90 22.91 -16.26 0.91
N PHE A 91 22.51 -15.57 1.98
CA PHE A 91 23.46 -15.03 2.96
C PHE A 91 24.22 -16.11 3.75
N HIS A 92 23.89 -17.40 3.61
CA HIS A 92 24.66 -18.50 4.20
C HIS A 92 25.72 -19.06 3.25
N TRP A 93 25.88 -18.50 2.04
CA TRP A 93 26.82 -19.03 1.03
C TRP A 93 28.26 -18.51 1.18
N SER A 94 28.56 -17.73 2.21
CA SER A 94 29.94 -17.32 2.52
C SER A 94 30.18 -17.35 4.02
N ASP A 95 31.38 -17.78 4.43
CA ASP A 95 31.77 -17.89 5.84
C ASP A 95 31.56 -16.59 6.63
N ARG A 96 31.81 -15.44 5.98
CA ARG A 96 31.61 -14.11 6.57
C ARG A 96 30.13 -13.82 6.86
N ALA A 97 29.24 -14.22 5.97
CA ALA A 97 27.82 -13.93 6.07
C ALA A 97 27.08 -14.98 6.92
N GLU A 98 27.56 -16.22 6.93
CA GLU A 98 27.11 -17.28 7.83
C GLU A 98 27.27 -16.89 9.31
N ALA A 99 28.42 -16.31 9.67
CA ALA A 99 28.67 -15.79 11.03
C ALA A 99 27.67 -14.70 11.49
N LYS A 100 26.92 -14.09 10.56
CA LYS A 100 25.87 -13.10 10.83
C LYS A 100 24.46 -13.61 10.49
N GLY A 101 24.33 -14.86 10.04
CA GLY A 101 23.08 -15.45 9.57
C GLY A 101 21.97 -15.46 10.62
N GLU A 102 22.30 -15.86 11.85
CA GLU A 102 21.32 -15.90 12.95
C GLU A 102 20.83 -14.50 13.36
N ALA A 103 21.73 -13.52 13.44
CA ALA A 103 21.35 -12.13 13.72
C ALA A 103 20.47 -11.55 12.61
N MET A 104 20.74 -11.91 11.35
CA MET A 104 19.92 -11.50 10.20
C MET A 104 18.52 -12.14 10.23
N LYS A 105 18.46 -13.46 10.45
CA LYS A 105 17.20 -14.22 10.58
C LYS A 105 16.32 -13.65 11.68
N ALA A 106 16.90 -13.33 12.84
CA ALA A 106 16.18 -12.74 13.96
C ALA A 106 15.46 -11.42 13.59
N VAL A 107 15.98 -10.66 12.63
CA VAL A 107 15.36 -9.43 12.13
C VAL A 107 14.35 -9.71 11.00
N LEU A 108 14.69 -10.59 10.06
CA LEU A 108 13.91 -10.77 8.83
C LEU A 108 12.74 -11.75 8.97
N ILE A 109 12.84 -12.78 9.82
CA ILE A 109 11.77 -13.77 10.03
C ILE A 109 10.47 -13.11 10.51
N PRO A 110 10.47 -12.25 11.56
CA PRO A 110 9.24 -11.61 12.02
C PRO A 110 8.58 -10.76 10.93
N ILE A 111 9.38 -10.07 10.11
CA ILE A 111 8.86 -9.30 8.98
C ILE A 111 8.23 -10.25 7.95
N ARG A 112 8.95 -11.33 7.60
CA ARG A 112 8.49 -12.31 6.61
C ARG A 112 7.18 -13.00 7.00
N GLU A 113 6.97 -13.27 8.28
CA GLU A 113 5.74 -13.88 8.82
C GLU A 113 4.52 -12.96 8.68
N THR A 114 4.70 -11.65 8.67
CA THR A 114 3.61 -10.69 8.41
C THR A 114 3.25 -10.56 6.94
N LEU A 115 4.05 -11.10 6.03
CA LEU A 115 3.86 -10.96 4.59
C LEU A 115 3.08 -12.16 4.02
N THR A 116 1.89 -11.87 3.51
CA THR A 116 0.96 -12.84 2.95
C THR A 116 0.89 -12.73 1.42
N PRO A 117 0.70 -13.81 0.66
CA PRO A 117 0.45 -13.70 -0.77
C PRO A 117 -0.95 -13.17 -1.11
N GLU A 118 -1.90 -13.25 -0.18
CA GLU A 118 -3.28 -12.82 -0.37
C GLU A 118 -3.41 -11.30 -0.56
N SER A 119 -4.43 -10.89 -1.31
CA SER A 119 -4.80 -9.50 -1.51
C SER A 119 -5.94 -9.13 -0.56
N ASP A 120 -5.82 -7.97 0.10
CA ASP A 120 -6.92 -7.39 0.90
C ASP A 120 -7.90 -6.58 0.03
N VAL A 121 -7.63 -6.45 -1.27
CA VAL A 121 -8.47 -5.69 -2.21
C VAL A 121 -9.73 -6.49 -2.54
N SER A 122 -10.88 -5.87 -2.33
CA SER A 122 -12.20 -6.42 -2.60
C SER A 122 -13.01 -5.46 -3.47
N ILE A 123 -14.18 -5.91 -3.95
CA ILE A 123 -15.09 -5.08 -4.75
C ILE A 123 -15.48 -3.79 -4.01
N ALA A 124 -15.66 -3.85 -2.70
CA ALA A 124 -15.92 -2.66 -1.89
C ALA A 124 -14.81 -1.60 -2.02
N HIS A 125 -13.54 -2.02 -2.11
CA HIS A 125 -12.41 -1.12 -2.32
C HIS A 125 -12.42 -0.50 -3.73
N ILE A 126 -12.86 -1.26 -4.73
CA ILE A 126 -13.00 -0.76 -6.12
C ILE A 126 -14.12 0.29 -6.18
N LEU A 127 -15.26 0.03 -5.55
CA LEU A 127 -16.40 0.97 -5.50
C LEU A 127 -16.06 2.24 -4.71
N ALA A 128 -15.28 2.10 -3.63
CA ALA A 128 -14.80 3.23 -2.85
C ALA A 128 -13.64 3.98 -3.52
N ALA A 129 -13.09 3.47 -4.63
CA ALA A 129 -11.95 4.08 -5.28
C ALA A 129 -12.32 5.43 -5.89
N ARG A 130 -11.50 6.44 -5.58
CA ARG A 130 -11.63 7.80 -6.12
C ARG A 130 -10.81 7.96 -7.39
N ALA A 131 -11.20 8.93 -8.22
CA ALA A 131 -10.55 9.22 -9.49
C ALA A 131 -9.04 9.50 -9.36
N ASP A 132 -8.61 10.11 -8.25
CA ASP A 132 -7.21 10.40 -7.98
C ASP A 132 -6.36 9.15 -7.70
N LEU A 133 -6.95 8.03 -7.26
CA LEU A 133 -6.25 6.76 -7.07
C LEU A 133 -5.83 6.10 -8.39
N SER A 134 -6.44 6.47 -9.52
CA SER A 134 -6.04 5.97 -10.86
C SER A 134 -4.72 6.56 -11.36
N ARG A 135 -4.20 7.60 -10.68
CA ARG A 135 -2.95 8.26 -11.08
C ARG A 135 -1.75 7.40 -10.74
N LEU A 136 -1.19 6.75 -11.76
CA LEU A 136 0.06 6.01 -11.63
C LEU A 136 1.22 6.98 -11.38
N VAL A 137 1.86 6.85 -10.23
CA VAL A 137 3.10 7.56 -9.92
C VAL A 137 4.28 6.66 -10.29
N PRO A 138 5.26 7.14 -11.09
CA PRO A 138 6.44 6.34 -11.41
C PRO A 138 7.16 5.85 -10.16
N ALA A 139 7.41 4.54 -10.09
CA ALA A 139 8.15 3.91 -9.00
C ALA A 139 9.59 4.44 -8.86
N THR A 140 10.12 5.04 -9.94
CA THR A 140 11.44 5.67 -10.01
C THR A 140 11.43 7.16 -9.68
N SER A 141 10.27 7.74 -9.35
CA SER A 141 10.16 9.16 -9.04
C SER A 141 11.01 9.56 -7.82
N LYS A 142 11.44 10.82 -7.80
CA LYS A 142 12.18 11.38 -6.66
C LYS A 142 11.40 11.27 -5.35
N ALA A 143 10.08 11.40 -5.40
CA ALA A 143 9.21 11.21 -4.25
C ALA A 143 9.21 9.75 -3.75
N ALA A 144 9.17 8.77 -4.66
CA ALA A 144 9.26 7.35 -4.32
C ALA A 144 10.62 7.00 -3.70
N ARG A 145 11.72 7.59 -4.20
CA ARG A 145 13.09 7.33 -3.75
C ARG A 145 13.52 8.10 -2.50
N ARG A 146 12.73 9.08 -2.04
CA ARG A 146 13.09 9.96 -0.91
C ARG A 146 13.36 9.18 0.39
N GLY A 147 12.73 8.02 0.58
CA GLY A 147 12.91 7.16 1.75
C GLY A 147 13.87 5.97 1.54
N THR A 148 14.40 5.77 0.34
CA THR A 148 15.27 4.63 0.02
C THR A 148 16.75 4.99 0.10
N SER A 149 17.10 6.17 0.61
CA SER A 149 18.48 6.57 0.79
C SER A 149 19.12 5.79 1.94
N CYS A 150 20.20 5.10 1.67
CA CYS A 150 21.03 4.47 2.70
C CYS A 150 22.51 4.73 2.38
N ALA A 151 23.42 4.32 3.27
CA ALA A 151 24.86 4.49 3.06
C ALA A 151 25.34 3.92 1.71
N ILE A 152 24.63 2.91 1.19
CA ILE A 152 24.91 2.22 -0.07
C ILE A 152 24.15 2.84 -1.25
N ASN A 153 22.87 3.23 -1.06
CA ASN A 153 22.03 3.78 -2.11
C ASN A 153 21.83 5.30 -1.90
N LYS A 154 22.58 6.12 -2.62
CA LYS A 154 22.44 7.59 -2.58
C LYS A 154 21.39 8.03 -3.60
N ALA A 155 20.29 8.63 -3.15
CA ALA A 155 19.32 9.23 -4.07
C ALA A 155 19.97 10.47 -4.74
N PRO A 156 19.90 10.62 -6.08
CA PRO A 156 20.54 11.73 -6.77
C PRO A 156 19.99 13.07 -6.28
N GLY A 157 20.90 13.91 -5.80
CA GLY A 157 20.63 15.28 -5.37
C GLY A 157 20.39 16.21 -6.56
N THR A 158 19.36 17.06 -6.40
CA THR A 158 19.21 18.41 -6.96
C THR A 158 19.95 18.74 -8.26
N GLN A 159 19.22 18.71 -9.38
CA GLN A 159 19.20 19.76 -10.41
C GLN A 159 18.01 19.50 -11.35
N PHE A 160 17.45 20.59 -11.89
CA PHE A 160 16.27 20.70 -12.75
C PHE A 160 14.90 20.75 -12.05
N GLU A 161 14.50 21.99 -11.75
CA GLU A 161 13.10 22.42 -11.78
C GLU A 161 12.54 22.14 -13.17
N THR A 162 11.65 21.17 -13.29
CA THR A 162 10.66 21.17 -14.37
C THR A 162 9.37 21.67 -13.77
N SER A 163 8.96 22.85 -14.21
CA SER A 163 7.63 23.42 -14.00
C SER A 163 6.58 22.40 -14.42
N SER A 164 6.05 21.68 -13.45
CA SER A 164 4.87 20.83 -13.64
C SER A 164 4.04 20.98 -12.39
N LEU A 165 2.85 21.56 -12.58
CA LEU A 165 1.84 21.85 -11.57
C LEU A 165 1.79 20.77 -10.48
N TYR A 166 2.32 21.09 -9.31
CA TYR A 166 2.29 20.22 -8.16
C TYR A 166 0.85 20.12 -7.64
N LEU A 167 0.18 18.98 -7.88
CA LEU A 167 -0.88 18.53 -6.98
C LEU A 167 -0.22 17.77 -5.82
N LEU A 168 -0.56 18.18 -4.61
CA LEU A 168 -0.10 17.61 -3.34
C LEU A 168 -0.18 16.08 -3.35
N PRO A 169 0.88 15.37 -2.92
CA PRO A 169 0.84 13.91 -2.80
C PRO A 169 -0.08 13.52 -1.65
N ILE A 170 -1.01 12.62 -1.92
CA ILE A 170 -1.86 11.96 -0.92
C ILE A 170 -0.93 11.25 0.07
N GLN A 171 -0.90 11.75 1.31
CA GLN A 171 -0.16 11.14 2.41
C GLN A 171 -0.95 9.94 2.94
N HIS A 172 -0.60 8.73 2.48
CA HIS A 172 -0.88 7.56 3.31
C HIS A 172 0.21 7.43 4.39
N PRO A 173 -0.15 7.16 5.66
CA PRO A 173 0.84 6.89 6.70
C PRO A 173 1.60 5.61 6.34
N ARG A 174 2.92 5.73 6.12
CA ARG A 174 3.80 4.56 5.95
C ARG A 174 4.20 4.04 7.33
N PRO A 175 4.33 2.71 7.52
CA PRO A 175 4.91 2.17 8.73
C PRO A 175 6.35 2.71 8.90
N VAL A 176 6.64 3.20 10.11
CA VAL A 176 7.97 3.69 10.49
C VAL A 176 8.87 2.47 10.64
N ILE A 177 9.58 2.11 9.57
CA ILE A 177 10.70 1.17 9.67
C ILE A 177 11.84 1.95 10.32
N GLY A 178 12.13 1.63 11.58
CA GLY A 178 13.20 2.23 12.36
C GLY A 178 14.53 2.21 11.61
N LYS A 179 15.27 3.32 11.67
CA LYS A 179 16.61 3.46 11.08
C LYS A 179 17.54 2.39 11.66
N LEU A 180 17.77 1.30 10.91
CA LEU A 180 18.89 0.40 11.16
C LEU A 180 20.18 1.10 10.74
N ARG A 181 20.92 1.59 11.72
CA ARG A 181 22.27 2.16 11.56
C ARG A 181 23.24 1.00 11.31
N LEU A 182 23.55 0.72 10.04
CA LEU A 182 24.73 -0.08 9.69
C LEU A 182 25.95 0.84 9.70
N GLU A 183 26.81 0.68 10.71
CA GLU A 183 28.16 1.25 10.73
C GLU A 183 28.97 0.64 9.58
N SER A 184 29.40 1.48 8.64
CA SER A 184 29.99 1.11 7.36
C SER A 184 31.51 1.02 7.42
N HIS A 185 32.05 -0.20 7.31
CA HIS A 185 33.43 -0.45 6.87
C HIS A 185 33.44 -1.58 5.84
N MET A 186 33.24 -1.25 4.56
CA MET A 186 33.67 -2.11 3.45
C MET A 186 34.17 -1.28 2.28
N ARG A 187 35.46 -1.50 1.94
CA ARG A 187 36.11 -1.03 0.72
C ARG A 187 35.58 -1.86 -0.45
N LEU A 188 35.27 -1.17 -1.55
CA LEU A 188 34.67 -1.69 -2.78
C LEU A 188 35.64 -2.64 -3.52
N PHE A 189 35.13 -3.79 -3.96
CA PHE A 189 35.79 -4.65 -4.95
C PHE A 189 35.70 -4.02 -6.34
N GLY A 190 36.80 -4.09 -7.11
CA GLY A 190 36.93 -3.61 -8.48
C GLY A 190 36.22 -4.49 -9.52
N PRO A 191 36.19 -4.06 -10.80
CA PRO A 191 35.39 -4.69 -11.84
C PRO A 191 36.01 -6.01 -12.30
N LEU A 192 35.18 -7.06 -12.38
CA LEU A 192 35.52 -8.31 -13.05
C LEU A 192 35.21 -8.17 -14.54
N SER A 193 36.24 -8.31 -15.38
CA SER A 193 36.12 -8.47 -16.84
C SER A 193 35.69 -9.91 -17.16
N PHE A 194 34.85 -10.06 -18.19
CA PHE A 194 34.33 -11.32 -18.72
C PHE A 194 35.41 -12.28 -19.21
#